data_AF-A0A6J8AFL4-F1
#
_entry.id   AF-A0A6J8AFL4-F1
#
_cell.length_a   1.000
_cell.length_b   1.000
_cell.length_c   1.000
_cell.angle_alpha   90.00
_cell.angle_beta   90.00
_cell.angle_gamma   90.00
#
_symmetry.space_group_name_H-M   'P 1'
#
loop_
_entity.id
_entity.type
_entity.pdbx_description
1 polymer ?
#
loop_
_entity_poly.entity_id
_entity_poly.type
_entity_poly.pdbx_seq_one_letter_code
_entity_poly.pdbx_strand_id
1 'polypeptide(L)'
;MSDKSSSDESESPRASKGKQLNSNRLPIFTEKEKWKVWFNRFEAVANLYNWSKKEKLAEVLPRLQGIAGNFVYDQLSSEVTRSYRKLVKELKNRFGEIDTTKIYISKFNNKRQYNEESV
;
A
#
# COMPACT_ATOMS: atom_id res chain seq x y z
N MET A 1 -52.10 24.15 35.24
CA MET A 1 -51.38 23.52 36.38
C MET A 1 -50.91 22.17 35.86
N SER A 2 -49.79 22.08 35.15
CA SER A 2 -48.40 21.97 35.65
C SER A 2 -48.21 20.89 36.70
N ASP A 3 -47.59 19.77 36.31
CA ASP A 3 -46.52 19.00 36.98
C ASP A 3 -46.25 17.76 36.08
N LYS A 4 -45.17 17.64 35.30
CA LYS A 4 -43.72 17.48 35.54
C LYS A 4 -43.28 16.02 35.85
N SER A 5 -42.48 15.50 34.91
CA SER A 5 -41.43 14.46 35.00
C SER A 5 -41.81 12.98 35.08
N SER A 6 -41.41 12.23 34.04
CA SER A 6 -40.53 11.06 34.24
C SER A 6 -39.57 10.96 33.07
N SER A 7 -38.29 11.03 33.41
CA SER A 7 -37.15 10.81 32.53
C SER A 7 -37.05 9.33 32.17
N ASP A 8 -36.67 9.01 30.94
CA ASP A 8 -35.85 7.82 30.71
C ASP A 8 -34.78 8.10 29.65
N GLU A 9 -33.56 8.01 30.16
CA GLU A 9 -32.24 8.07 29.53
C GLU A 9 -32.09 6.79 28.66
N SER A 10 -31.98 6.95 27.34
CA SER A 10 -30.73 6.95 26.57
C SER A 10 -30.22 5.56 26.18
N GLU A 11 -30.44 5.18 24.90
CA GLU A 11 -29.65 4.12 24.27
C GLU A 11 -29.54 4.27 22.74
N SER A 12 -28.46 4.92 22.29
CA SER A 12 -27.78 4.62 21.01
C SER A 12 -26.56 5.53 20.77
N PRO A 13 -25.53 5.10 20.02
CA PRO A 13 -24.95 3.76 19.89
C PRO A 13 -23.53 3.74 20.47
N ARG A 14 -23.02 2.54 20.84
CA ARG A 14 -21.60 2.33 21.16
C ARG A 14 -20.75 2.79 19.96
N ALA A 15 -20.24 4.02 20.04
CA ALA A 15 -19.09 4.45 19.27
C ALA A 15 -17.92 3.56 19.70
N SER A 16 -17.66 2.50 18.93
CA SER A 16 -16.41 1.76 18.97
C SER A 16 -15.30 2.79 18.83
N LYS A 17 -14.67 3.14 19.97
CA LYS A 17 -13.48 4.00 20.03
C LYS A 17 -12.44 3.36 19.12
N GLY A 18 -12.37 3.83 17.88
CA GLY A 18 -11.33 3.44 16.95
C GLY A 18 -10.01 3.71 17.65
N LYS A 19 -9.23 2.66 17.92
CA LYS A 19 -7.86 2.80 18.40
C LYS A 19 -7.19 3.78 17.45
N GLN A 20 -6.88 4.98 17.91
CA GLN A 20 -6.00 5.87 17.17
C GLN A 20 -4.68 5.13 16.99
N LEU A 21 -4.46 4.64 15.77
CA LEU A 21 -3.19 4.05 15.38
C LEU A 21 -2.22 5.22 15.30
N ASN A 22 -1.33 5.31 16.30
CA ASN A 22 -0.33 6.36 16.39
C ASN A 22 0.45 6.44 15.07
N SER A 23 0.28 7.57 14.37
CA SER A 23 0.82 7.90 13.04
C SER A 23 2.35 7.68 12.91
N ASN A 24 3.08 7.71 14.03
CA ASN A 24 4.55 7.79 14.05
C ASN A 24 5.28 6.45 13.84
N ARG A 25 4.57 5.33 13.64
CA ARG A 25 5.18 3.99 13.58
C ARG A 25 5.88 3.66 12.26
N LEU A 26 5.56 4.39 11.20
CA LEU A 26 6.03 4.09 9.85
C LEU A 26 6.44 5.38 9.14
N PRO A 27 7.62 5.39 8.48
CA PRO A 27 8.08 6.55 7.73
C PRO A 27 7.20 6.79 6.51
N ILE A 28 7.18 8.05 6.06
CA ILE A 28 6.57 8.44 4.79
C ILE A 28 7.38 7.83 3.65
N PHE A 29 6.72 7.33 2.62
CA PHE A 29 7.37 6.88 1.40
C PHE A 29 7.58 8.06 0.45
N THR A 30 8.84 8.48 0.30
CA THR A 30 9.25 9.60 -0.57
C THR A 30 10.26 9.17 -1.65
N GLU A 31 10.27 7.89 -2.05
CA GLU A 31 11.18 7.27 -3.05
C GLU A 31 12.69 7.24 -2.71
N LYS A 32 13.13 7.95 -1.67
CA LYS A 32 14.53 7.91 -1.18
C LYS A 32 14.96 6.50 -0.71
N GLU A 33 14.01 5.68 -0.29
CA GLU A 33 14.21 4.29 0.11
C GLU A 33 13.60 3.36 -0.94
N LYS A 34 14.26 2.23 -1.24
CA LYS A 34 13.73 1.23 -2.17
C LYS A 34 12.35 0.75 -1.71
N TRP A 35 11.39 0.67 -2.63
CA TRP A 35 10.02 0.20 -2.34
C TRP A 35 10.00 -1.12 -1.56
N LYS A 36 10.85 -2.09 -1.96
CA LYS A 36 10.95 -3.39 -1.28
C LYS A 36 11.32 -3.27 0.19
N VAL A 37 12.25 -2.38 0.55
CA VAL A 37 12.69 -2.20 1.95
C VAL A 37 11.62 -1.51 2.77
N TRP A 38 11.06 -0.42 2.25
CA TRP A 38 9.97 0.30 2.90
C TRP A 38 8.75 -0.59 3.11
N PHE A 39 8.34 -1.34 2.07
CA PHE A 39 7.18 -2.23 2.12
C PHE A 39 7.39 -3.42 3.06
N ASN A 40 8.61 -3.98 3.15
CA ASN A 40 8.90 -5.02 4.14
C ASN A 40 8.76 -4.50 5.58
N ARG A 41 9.20 -3.26 5.84
CA ARG A 41 9.00 -2.60 7.15
C ARG A 41 7.52 -2.40 7.44
N PHE A 42 6.77 -1.93 6.44
CA PHE A 42 5.32 -1.80 6.52
C PHE A 42 4.64 -3.13 6.88
N GLU A 43 4.95 -4.22 6.17
CA GLU A 43 4.36 -5.54 6.40
C GLU A 43 4.77 -6.11 7.77
N ALA A 44 6.01 -5.91 8.23
CA ALA A 44 6.43 -6.33 9.57
C ALA A 44 5.60 -5.65 10.67
N VAL A 45 5.38 -4.34 10.57
CA VAL A 45 4.52 -3.60 11.50
C VAL A 45 3.07 -4.08 11.39
N ALA A 46 2.57 -4.22 10.17
CA ALA A 46 1.19 -4.65 9.95
C ALA A 46 0.92 -6.06 10.52
N ASN A 47 1.88 -6.96 10.41
CA ASN A 47 1.79 -8.31 10.99
C ASN A 47 1.86 -8.28 12.52
N LEU A 48 2.75 -7.47 13.10
CA LEU A 48 2.84 -7.29 14.56
C LEU A 48 1.50 -6.84 15.17
N TYR A 49 0.78 -5.97 14.47
CA TYR A 49 -0.52 -5.46 14.91
C TYR A 49 -1.73 -6.20 14.33
N ASN A 50 -1.52 -7.30 13.59
CA ASN A 50 -2.57 -8.08 12.91
C ASN A 50 -3.52 -7.22 12.06
N TRP A 51 -2.99 -6.26 11.31
CA TRP A 51 -3.79 -5.37 10.47
C TRP A 51 -4.51 -6.13 9.36
N SER A 52 -5.82 -5.90 9.29
CA SER A 52 -6.66 -6.27 8.17
C SER A 52 -6.25 -5.50 6.90
N LYS A 53 -6.68 -5.97 5.73
CA LYS A 53 -6.43 -5.27 4.45
C LYS A 53 -6.95 -3.83 4.45
N LYS A 54 -8.06 -3.57 5.16
CA LYS A 54 -8.65 -2.23 5.28
C LYS A 54 -7.77 -1.31 6.12
N GLU A 55 -7.26 -1.81 7.25
CA GLU A 55 -6.31 -1.06 8.10
C GLU A 55 -5.00 -0.82 7.36
N LYS A 56 -4.46 -1.84 6.68
CA LYS A 56 -3.27 -1.68 5.84
C LYS A 56 -3.44 -0.59 4.79
N LEU A 57 -4.62 -0.52 4.16
CA LEU A 57 -4.92 0.52 3.18
C LEU A 57 -5.01 1.92 3.81
N ALA A 58 -5.69 2.02 4.96
CA ALA A 58 -5.82 3.28 5.71
C ALA A 58 -4.46 3.82 6.18
N GLU A 59 -3.49 2.93 6.44
CA GLU A 59 -2.14 3.32 6.84
C GLU A 59 -1.21 3.58 5.65
N VAL A 60 -1.33 2.86 4.53
CA VAL A 60 -0.51 3.08 3.33
C VAL A 60 -0.82 4.43 2.69
N LEU A 61 -2.09 4.71 2.40
CA LEU A 61 -2.50 5.87 1.61
C LEU A 61 -1.91 7.21 2.11
N PRO A 62 -2.03 7.60 3.39
CA PRO A 62 -1.51 8.89 3.86
C PRO A 62 0.02 8.96 3.87
N ARG A 63 0.72 7.82 3.76
CA ARG A 63 2.18 7.74 3.73
C ARG A 63 2.76 7.79 2.33
N LEU A 64 1.92 7.75 1.30
CA LEU A 64 2.35 7.95 -0.10
C LEU A 64 2.36 9.45 -0.38
N GLN A 65 3.56 10.03 -0.39
CA GLN A 65 3.74 11.46 -0.63
C GLN A 65 4.71 11.71 -1.78
N GLY A 66 4.77 12.96 -2.25
CA GLY A 66 5.60 13.34 -3.38
C GLY A 66 5.22 12.56 -4.64
N ILE A 67 6.21 11.99 -5.33
CA ILE A 67 6.02 11.28 -6.60
C ILE A 67 5.07 10.09 -6.45
N ALA A 68 5.14 9.36 -5.33
CA ALA A 68 4.25 8.23 -5.07
C ALA A 68 2.81 8.68 -4.81
N GLY A 69 2.63 9.78 -4.08
CA GLY A 69 1.32 10.40 -3.88
C GLY A 69 0.72 10.86 -5.21
N ASN A 70 1.49 11.60 -6.02
CA ASN A 70 1.07 12.04 -7.35
C ASN A 70 0.65 10.86 -8.22
N PHE A 71 1.46 9.79 -8.28
CA PHE A 71 1.08 8.59 -9.03
C PHE A 71 -0.27 8.00 -8.57
N VAL A 72 -0.48 7.86 -7.26
CA VAL A 72 -1.69 7.22 -6.73
C VAL A 72 -2.93 8.09 -6.87
N TYR A 73 -2.83 9.40 -6.65
CA TYR A 73 -3.98 10.29 -6.64
C TYR A 73 -4.28 10.94 -8.00
N ASP A 74 -3.31 11.00 -8.92
CA ASP A 74 -3.46 11.58 -10.25
C ASP A 74 -3.65 10.51 -11.35
N GLN A 75 -3.00 9.35 -11.23
CA GLN A 75 -2.95 8.35 -12.32
C GLN A 75 -3.79 7.09 -12.05
N LEU A 76 -4.08 6.75 -10.80
CA LEU A 76 -4.85 5.54 -10.48
C LEU A 76 -6.33 5.82 -10.29
N SER A 77 -7.17 4.87 -10.72
CA SER A 77 -8.62 4.96 -10.50
C SER A 77 -9.01 4.70 -9.05
N SER A 78 -10.18 5.20 -8.65
CA SER A 78 -10.74 4.99 -7.31
C SER A 78 -10.93 3.51 -6.97
N GLU A 79 -11.17 2.65 -7.98
CA GLU A 79 -11.28 1.22 -7.80
C GLU A 79 -9.95 0.59 -7.33
N VAL A 80 -8.83 1.07 -7.88
CA VAL A 80 -7.50 0.62 -7.50
C VAL A 80 -7.15 1.14 -6.10
N THR A 81 -7.39 2.43 -5.82
CA THR A 81 -7.05 3.04 -4.52
C THR A 81 -7.90 2.52 -3.36
N ARG A 82 -9.08 1.95 -3.62
CA ARG A 82 -9.93 1.28 -2.60
C ARG A 82 -9.57 -0.18 -2.36
N SER A 83 -8.64 -0.75 -3.12
CA SER A 83 -8.23 -2.15 -3.00
C SER A 83 -6.76 -2.26 -2.65
N TYR A 84 -6.46 -2.66 -1.41
CA TYR A 84 -5.08 -2.87 -0.94
C TYR A 84 -4.23 -3.71 -1.92
N ARG A 85 -4.80 -4.82 -2.41
CA ARG A 85 -4.10 -5.72 -3.33
C ARG A 85 -3.77 -5.05 -4.67
N LYS A 86 -4.72 -4.31 -5.26
CA LYS A 86 -4.51 -3.63 -6.54
C LYS A 86 -3.53 -2.48 -6.38
N LEU A 87 -3.70 -1.68 -5.33
CA LEU A 87 -2.80 -0.57 -5.00
C LEU A 87 -1.35 -1.03 -4.84
N VAL A 88 -1.10 -2.04 -4.00
CA VAL A 88 0.26 -2.57 -3.79
C VAL A 88 0.86 -3.13 -5.07
N LYS A 89 0.06 -3.76 -5.92
CA LYS A 89 0.52 -4.26 -7.22
C LYS A 89 1.02 -3.11 -8.10
N GLU A 90 0.24 -2.04 -8.23
CA GLU A 90 0.65 -0.89 -9.06
C GLU A 90 1.85 -0.15 -8.47
N LEU A 91 1.91 0.02 -7.14
CA LEU A 91 3.08 0.59 -6.48
C LEU A 91 4.33 -0.26 -6.70
N LYS A 92 4.21 -1.60 -6.65
CA LYS A 92 5.31 -2.51 -6.96
C LYS A 92 5.70 -2.45 -8.43
N ASN A 93 4.75 -2.32 -9.36
CA ASN A 93 5.06 -2.19 -10.78
C ASN A 93 5.82 -0.89 -11.07
N ARG A 94 5.44 0.20 -10.41
CA ARG A 94 6.00 1.53 -10.63
C ARG A 94 7.32 1.77 -9.92
N PHE A 95 7.43 1.37 -8.66
CA PHE A 95 8.56 1.67 -7.77
C PHE A 95 9.35 0.43 -7.33
N GLY A 96 8.86 -0.76 -7.63
CA GLY A 96 9.62 -1.98 -7.42
C GLY A 96 10.72 -2.09 -8.46
N GLU A 97 11.95 -2.31 -8.00
CA GLU A 97 13.02 -2.76 -8.88
C GLU A 97 12.56 -4.06 -9.54
N ILE A 98 12.48 -4.08 -10.87
CA ILE A 98 12.34 -5.33 -11.61
C ILE A 98 13.67 -6.04 -11.38
N ASP A 99 13.68 -7.04 -10.49
CA ASP A 99 14.79 -7.99 -10.38
C ASP A 99 15.02 -8.57 -11.78
N THR A 100 16.02 -8.04 -12.47
CA THR A 100 16.29 -8.15 -13.92
C THR A 100 16.83 -9.53 -14.30
N THR A 101 16.65 -10.55 -13.45
CA THR A 101 17.04 -11.93 -13.75
C THR A 101 16.29 -12.48 -14.96
N LYS A 102 15.08 -11.98 -15.25
CA LYS A 102 14.34 -12.34 -16.47
C LYS A 102 14.76 -11.59 -17.73
N ILE A 103 15.42 -10.44 -17.62
CA ILE A 103 15.88 -9.65 -18.78
C ILE A 103 17.24 -10.16 -19.29
N TYR A 104 18.02 -10.86 -18.46
CA TYR A 104 19.28 -11.47 -18.89
C TYR A 104 19.10 -12.70 -19.81
N ILE A 105 18.04 -13.49 -19.64
CA ILE A 105 17.80 -14.68 -20.48
C ILE A 105 17.51 -14.27 -21.94
N SER A 106 16.79 -13.17 -22.15
CA SER A 106 16.50 -12.66 -23.50
C SER A 106 17.74 -12.15 -24.24
N LYS A 107 18.77 -11.67 -23.52
CA LYS A 107 20.04 -11.26 -24.13
C LYS A 107 21.01 -12.43 -24.38
N PHE A 108 20.82 -13.57 -23.71
CA PHE A 108 21.68 -14.74 -23.91
C PHE A 108 21.22 -15.63 -25.09
N ASN A 109 19.93 -15.62 -25.44
CA ASN A 109 19.41 -16.42 -26.56
C ASN A 109 19.70 -15.81 -27.95
N ASN A 110 19.85 -14.49 -28.06
CA ASN A 110 20.19 -13.83 -29.33
C ASN A 110 21.67 -13.93 -29.72
N LYS A 111 22.52 -14.53 -28.88
CA LYS A 111 23.97 -14.65 -29.15
C LYS A 111 24.38 -16.05 -29.63
N ARG A 112 23.45 -17.00 -29.73
CA ARG A 112 23.74 -18.38 -30.20
C ARG A 112 23.41 -18.62 -31.67
N GLN A 113 22.86 -17.63 -32.39
CA GLN A 113 22.46 -17.78 -33.80
C GLN A 113 23.43 -17.15 -34.82
N TYR A 114 24.61 -16.68 -34.41
CA TYR A 114 25.64 -16.14 -35.33
C TYR A 114 26.86 -17.06 -35.54
N ASN A 115 26.71 -18.36 -35.28
CA ASN A 115 27.78 -19.35 -35.50
C ASN A 115 27.42 -20.43 -36.55
N GLU A 116 26.42 -20.19 -37.41
CA GLU A 116 26.06 -21.11 -38.51
C GLU A 116 26.40 -20.55 -39.91
N GLU A 117 27.41 -19.68 -40.02
CA GLU A 117 28.05 -19.37 -41.31
C GLU A 117 29.54 -19.74 -41.23
N SER A 118 29.86 -20.97 -41.60
CA SER A 118 31.06 -21.39 -42.35
C SER A 118 31.25 -22.90 -42.23
N VAL A 119 30.68 -23.67 -43.17
CA VAL A 119 31.33 -24.86 -43.76
C VAL A 119 30.95 -24.90 -45.23
#